data_AF-A0A2V8G1X4-F1
#
_entry.id   AF-A0A2V8G1X4-F1
#
_cell.length_a   1.000
_cell.length_b   1.000
_cell.length_c   1.000
_cell.angle_alpha   90.00
_cell.angle_beta   90.00
_cell.angle_gamma   90.00
#
_symmetry.space_group_name_H-M   'P 1'
#
loop_
_entity.id
_entity.type
_entity.pdbx_description
1 polymer ?
#
loop_
_entity_poly.entity_id
_entity_poly.type
_entity_poly.pdbx_seq_one_letter_code
_entity_poly.pdbx_strand_id
1 'polypeptide(L)' 'MPESFPDGGGRRESDELVNVLNDHTIVAAIAPVCVAALRGLGITPDVQPAHPKMGALIAALADYVELSDEAS' A
#
# COMPACT_ATOMS: atom_id res chain seq x y z
N MET A 1 18.79 -28.10 26.63
CA MET A 1 17.60 -27.83 25.80
C MET A 1 18.04 -26.86 24.72
N PRO A 2 18.08 -27.23 23.43
CA PRO A 2 18.36 -26.26 22.37
C PRO A 2 17.16 -25.33 22.22
N GLU A 3 17.43 -24.05 22.08
CA GLU A 3 16.41 -23.01 21.89
C GLU A 3 15.70 -23.26 20.55
N SER A 4 14.38 -23.45 20.60
CA SER A 4 13.56 -23.59 19.40
C SER A 4 13.54 -22.24 18.70
N PHE A 5 14.20 -22.15 17.55
CA PHE A 5 14.00 -21.05 16.62
C PHE A 5 12.52 -21.04 16.21
N PRO A 6 11.81 -19.89 16.27
CA PRO A 6 10.41 -19.84 15.92
C PRO A 6 10.24 -20.23 14.44
N ASP A 7 9.37 -21.22 14.22
CA ASP A 7 9.03 -21.78 12.93
C ASP A 7 8.39 -20.73 12.02
N GLY A 8 8.74 -20.76 10.74
CA GLY A 8 8.55 -19.66 9.77
C GLY A 8 7.14 -19.06 9.72
N GLY A 9 7.03 -17.79 10.13
CA GLY A 9 5.80 -16.99 10.13
C GLY A 9 5.36 -16.44 8.77
N GLY A 10 6.03 -16.81 7.67
CA GLY A 10 6.02 -16.05 6.43
C GLY A 10 4.64 -15.76 5.82
N ARG A 11 3.65 -16.63 5.98
CA ARG A 11 2.29 -16.37 5.47
C ARG A 11 1.48 -15.42 6.35
N ARG A 12 1.54 -15.60 7.68
CA ARG A 12 0.75 -14.82 8.63
C ARG A 12 1.22 -13.36 8.71
N GLU A 13 2.53 -13.17 8.70
CA GLU A 13 3.18 -11.86 8.69
C GLU A 13 2.90 -11.10 7.38
N SER A 14 2.84 -11.83 6.26
CA SER A 14 2.45 -11.24 4.97
C SER A 14 0.99 -10.77 4.96
N ASP A 15 0.07 -11.57 5.52
CA ASP A 15 -1.35 -11.18 5.60
C ASP A 15 -1.55 -9.96 6.51
N GLU A 16 -0.84 -9.89 7.64
CA GLU A 16 -0.87 -8.75 8.55
C GLU A 16 -0.34 -7.48 7.86
N LEU A 17 0.75 -7.58 7.10
CA LEU A 17 1.26 -6.46 6.32
C LEU A 17 0.24 -5.95 5.31
N VAL A 18 -0.45 -6.84 4.58
CA VAL A 18 -1.48 -6.44 3.62
C VAL A 18 -2.61 -5.69 4.30
N ASN A 19 -3.07 -6.14 5.48
CA ASN A 19 -4.11 -5.45 6.22
C ASN A 19 -3.64 -4.05 6.68
N VAL A 20 -2.45 -3.94 7.25
CA VAL A 20 -1.89 -2.64 7.70
C VAL A 20 -1.73 -1.67 6.52
N LEU A 21 -1.33 -2.17 5.35
CA LEU A 21 -1.20 -1.34 4.16
C LEU A 21 -2.55 -0.84 3.63
N ASN A 22 -3.63 -1.60 3.78
CA ASN A 22 -4.97 -1.17 3.36
C ASN A 22 -5.64 -0.25 4.41
N ASP A 23 -5.40 -0.48 5.70
CA ASP A 23 -6.18 0.17 6.76
C ASP A 23 -5.48 1.38 7.40
N HIS A 24 -4.14 1.44 7.34
CA HIS A 24 -3.34 2.39 8.12
C HIS A 24 -2.28 3.15 7.31
N THR A 25 -2.15 2.89 6.01
CA THR A 25 -1.14 3.51 5.16
C THR A 25 -1.77 3.97 3.86
N ILE A 26 -1.45 5.19 3.41
CA ILE A 26 -1.84 5.62 2.07
C ILE A 26 -0.89 4.99 1.06
N VAL A 27 -1.42 4.14 0.19
CA VAL A 27 -0.67 3.41 -0.83
C VAL A 27 -0.83 4.10 -2.19
N ALA A 28 0.26 4.69 -2.67
CA ALA A 28 0.34 5.31 -3.99
C ALA A 28 1.06 4.41 -5.00
N ALA A 29 0.53 4.29 -6.22
CA ALA A 29 1.12 3.47 -7.27
C ALA A 29 1.26 4.25 -8.59
N ILE A 30 2.49 4.44 -9.06
CA ILE A 30 2.80 5.29 -10.23
C ILE A 30 2.43 4.67 -11.58
N ALA A 31 2.54 3.34 -11.71
CA ALA A 31 2.47 2.65 -13.00
C ALA A 31 1.48 1.48 -12.98
N PRO A 32 0.85 1.15 -14.14
CA PRO A 32 -0.15 0.07 -14.22
C PRO A 32 0.37 -1.29 -13.76
N VAL A 33 1.66 -1.58 -13.98
CA VAL A 33 2.28 -2.83 -13.53
C VAL A 33 2.35 -2.90 -11.99
N CYS A 34 2.71 -1.79 -11.33
CA CYS A 34 2.73 -1.72 -9.87
C CYS A 34 1.30 -1.85 -9.30
N VAL A 35 0.32 -1.21 -9.93
CA VAL A 35 -1.10 -1.33 -9.54
C VAL A 35 -1.57 -2.78 -9.64
N ALA A 36 -1.26 -3.46 -10.74
CA ALA A 36 -1.63 -4.86 -10.93
C ALA A 36 -0.94 -5.77 -9.90
N ALA A 37 0.34 -5.53 -9.59
CA ALA A 37 1.07 -6.28 -8.58
C ALA A 37 0.49 -6.10 -7.18
N LEU A 38 0.20 -4.86 -6.76
CA LEU A 38 -0.42 -4.57 -5.47
C LEU A 38 -1.79 -5.24 -5.35
N ARG A 39 -2.63 -5.13 -6.38
CA ARG A 39 -3.94 -5.79 -6.41
C ARG A 39 -3.83 -7.31 -6.36
N GLY A 40 -2.82 -7.90 -7.02
CA GLY A 40 -2.54 -9.33 -6.93
C GLY A 40 -2.16 -9.81 -5.54
N LEU A 41 -1.67 -8.91 -4.68
CA LEU A 41 -1.35 -9.16 -3.27
C LEU A 41 -2.51 -8.80 -2.32
N GLY A 42 -3.66 -8.34 -2.83
CA GLY A 42 -4.78 -7.89 -2.01
C GLY A 42 -4.65 -6.46 -1.47
N ILE A 43 -3.69 -5.68 -1.98
CA ILE A 43 -3.50 -4.27 -1.62
C ILE A 43 -4.21 -3.40 -2.65
N THR A 44 -5.08 -2.51 -2.20
CA THR A 44 -5.77 -1.55 -3.07
C THR A 44 -5.04 -0.21 -2.98
N PRO A 45 -4.41 0.29 -4.05
CA PRO A 45 -3.78 1.61 -4.02
C PRO A 45 -4.86 2.69 -3.93
N ASP A 46 -4.74 3.55 -2.92
CA ASP A 46 -5.61 4.71 -2.71
C ASP A 46 -5.40 5.77 -3.80
N VAL A 47 -4.14 5.95 -4.21
CA VAL A 47 -3.74 7.01 -5.12
C VAL A 47 -3.07 6.43 -6.36
N GLN A 48 -3.58 6.84 -7.53
CA GLN A 48 -2.97 6.58 -8.82
C GLN A 48 -2.94 7.88 -9.63
N PRO A 49 -1.81 8.21 -10.26
CA PRO A 49 -1.70 9.43 -11.02
C PRO A 49 -2.38 9.28 -12.39
N ALA A 50 -2.81 10.41 -12.96
CA ALA A 50 -3.29 10.44 -14.34
C ALA A 50 -2.22 10.02 -15.38
N HIS A 51 -0.93 10.20 -15.04
CA HIS A 51 0.21 9.83 -15.88
C HIS A 51 1.33 9.22 -15.03
N PRO A 52 2.12 8.26 -15.56
CA PRO A 52 3.16 7.56 -14.80
C PRO A 52 4.42 8.42 -14.61
N LYS A 53 4.28 9.55 -13.92
CA LYS A 53 5.35 10.52 -13.62
C LYS A 53 5.27 10.93 -12.16
N MET A 54 6.43 11.14 -11.54
CA MET A 54 6.52 11.53 -10.13
C MET A 54 5.72 12.79 -9.82
N GLY A 55 5.81 13.84 -10.65
CA GLY A 55 5.06 15.09 -10.41
C GLY A 55 3.54 14.90 -10.39
N ALA A 56 3.00 14.08 -11.28
CA ALA A 56 1.57 13.77 -11.31
C ALA A 56 1.14 12.92 -10.10
N LEU A 57 2.03 12.06 -9.59
CA LEU A 57 1.77 11.26 -8.39
C LEU A 57 1.73 12.11 -7.12
N ILE A 58 2.71 13.00 -6.96
CA ILE A 58 2.74 13.89 -5.80
C ILE A 58 1.52 14.83 -5.79
N ALA A 59 1.12 15.35 -6.96
CA ALA A 59 -0.11 16.15 -7.07
C ALA A 59 -1.34 15.35 -6.64
N ALA A 60 -1.55 14.16 -7.19
CA ALA A 60 -2.67 13.30 -6.83
C ALA A 60 -2.68 12.88 -5.35
N LEU A 61 -1.48 12.71 -4.76
CA LEU A 61 -1.34 12.39 -3.33
C LEU A 61 -1.69 13.58 -2.44
N ALA A 62 -1.27 14.79 -2.82
CA ALA A 62 -1.64 16.01 -2.10
C ALA A 62 -3.17 16.20 -2.11
N ASP A 63 -3.80 16.09 -3.28
CA ASP A 63 -5.25 16.20 -3.42
C ASP A 63 -5.98 15.16 -2.53
N TYR A 64 -5.46 13.93 -2.46
CA TYR A 64 -6.04 12.86 -1.64
C TYR A 64 -5.94 13.15 -0.14
N VAL A 65 -4.77 13.62 0.33
CA VAL A 65 -4.57 13.95 1.75
C VAL A 65 -5.46 15.11 2.18
N GLU A 66 -5.56 16.16 1.37
CA GLU A 66 -6.45 17.30 1.64
C GLU A 66 -7.92 16.85 1.74
N LEU A 67 -8.38 16.00 0.83
CA LEU A 67 -9.75 15.48 0.84
C LEU A 67 -10.04 14.57 2.06
N SER A 68 -9.01 13.87 2.54
CA SER A 68 -9.10 12.97 3.70
C SER A 68 -9.16 13.74 5.03
N ASP A 69 -8.47 14.88 5.11
CA ASP A 69 -8.46 15.78 6.28
C ASP A 69 -9.80 16.52 6.43
N GLU A 70 -10.42 16.94 5.32
CA GLU A 70 -11.75 17.59 5.33
C GLU A 70 -12.92 16.64 5.66
N ALA A 71 -12.70 15.33 5.52
CA ALA A 71 -13.72 14.31 5.80
C ALA A 71 -13.74 13.83 7.27
N SER A 72 -12.83 14.32 8.12
CA SER A 72 -12.68 13.94 9.54
C SER A 72 -13.29 14.94 10.54
#